data_AF-A0A151MH93-F1
#
_entry.id   AF-A0A151MH93-F1
#
_cell.length_a   1.000
_cell.length_b   1.000
_cell.length_c   1.000
_cell.angle_alpha   90.00
_cell.angle_beta   90.00
_cell.angle_gamma   90.00
#
_symmetry.space_group_name_H-M   'P 1'
#
loop_
_entity.id
_entity.type
_entity.pdbx_description
1 polymer ?
#
loop_
_entity_poly.entity_id
_entity_poly.type
_entity_poly.pdbx_seq_one_letter_code
_entity_poly.pdbx_strand_id
1 'polypeptide(L)'
;MDGSLFNIRGFESKRHLTLLTVWDLLFADDAAFVYNSPDELQIMMNKFSDACIKFGMAFSIKKTVVMSQGTNIPPKIYNEALDSIDHFYYLGSTFTSSLSLDRELDVKISKAFVTCGKLVSNVWNSKLLTLNTKVSFYQACILSTLLYGCETWITYSKQE
;
A
#
# COMPACT_ATOMS: atom_id res chain seq x y z
N MET A 1 -18.80 26.12 10.04
CA MET A 1 -18.14 24.92 9.50
C MET A 1 -19.27 24.02 9.03
N ASP A 2 -19.49 23.92 7.72
CA ASP A 2 -20.56 23.06 7.22
C ASP A 2 -20.14 21.59 7.39
N GLY A 3 -21.12 20.71 7.66
CA GLY A 3 -20.89 19.28 7.84
C GLY A 3 -20.64 18.51 6.55
N SER A 4 -20.23 19.16 5.45
CA SER A 4 -20.00 18.48 4.16
C SER A 4 -18.73 17.65 4.11
N LEU A 5 -17.76 17.93 5.00
CA LEU A 5 -16.44 17.29 4.93
C LEU A 5 -16.47 15.78 5.17
N PHE A 6 -17.52 15.29 5.86
CA PHE A 6 -17.74 13.87 6.14
C PHE A 6 -19.18 13.47 5.85
N ASN A 7 -19.66 13.76 4.64
CA ASN A 7 -20.95 13.22 4.21
C ASN A 7 -20.84 11.71 3.91
N ILE A 8 -21.09 10.90 4.94
CA ILE A 8 -20.96 9.43 4.91
C ILE A 8 -22.07 8.77 4.08
N ARG A 9 -23.12 9.50 3.69
CA ARG A 9 -24.23 8.97 2.85
C ARG A 9 -23.75 8.46 1.49
N GLY A 10 -22.59 8.92 1.01
CA GLY A 10 -21.97 8.39 -0.21
C GLY A 10 -21.51 6.93 -0.10
N PHE A 11 -21.31 6.41 1.12
CA PHE A 11 -20.95 5.01 1.38
C PHE A 11 -22.18 4.09 1.57
N GLU A 12 -23.40 4.65 1.70
CA GLU A 12 -24.66 3.89 1.79
C GLU A 12 -25.24 3.51 0.41
N SER A 13 -24.60 3.96 -0.68
CA SER A 13 -24.95 3.55 -2.04
C SER A 13 -24.64 2.05 -2.22
N LYS A 14 -25.60 1.28 -2.77
CA LYS A 14 -25.35 -0.07 -3.32
C LYS A 14 -24.37 0.05 -4.50
N ARG A 15 -23.08 0.22 -4.22
CA ARG A 15 -22.04 0.28 -5.25
C ARG A 15 -21.91 -1.11 -5.86
N HIS A 16 -22.00 -1.15 -7.17
CA HIS A 16 -21.76 -2.37 -7.95
C HIS A 16 -20.28 -2.73 -7.77
N LEU A 17 -19.99 -3.76 -6.98
CA LEU A 17 -18.62 -4.24 -6.80
C LEU A 17 -18.18 -4.93 -8.08
N THR A 18 -17.08 -4.46 -8.66
CA THR A 18 -16.38 -5.21 -9.70
C THR A 18 -15.24 -5.96 -9.04
N LEU A 19 -15.36 -7.28 -8.98
CA LEU A 19 -14.25 -8.14 -8.58
C LEU A 19 -13.32 -8.31 -9.78
N LEU A 20 -12.09 -7.84 -9.63
CA LEU A 20 -11.03 -7.99 -10.62
C LEU A 20 -9.93 -8.85 -10.00
N THR A 21 -9.56 -9.94 -10.66
CA THR A 21 -8.38 -10.70 -10.29
C THR A 21 -7.17 -10.04 -10.93
N VAL A 22 -6.30 -9.48 -10.09
CA VAL A 22 -5.05 -8.83 -10.52
C VAL A 22 -3.91 -9.80 -10.26
N TRP A 23 -3.13 -10.10 -11.30
CA TRP A 23 -2.00 -11.02 -11.24
C TRP A 23 -0.67 -10.28 -11.11
N ASP A 24 -0.54 -9.16 -11.81
CA ASP A 24 0.71 -8.42 -11.91
C ASP A 24 0.46 -6.93 -11.63
N LEU A 25 1.29 -6.34 -10.77
CA LEU A 25 1.30 -4.94 -10.39
C LEU A 25 2.69 -4.39 -10.71
N LEU A 26 2.80 -3.58 -11.77
CA LEU A 26 4.08 -3.07 -12.26
C LEU A 26 4.09 -1.55 -12.21
N PHE A 27 5.08 -0.96 -11.55
CA PHE A 27 5.26 0.48 -11.45
C PHE A 27 6.74 0.86 -11.41
N ALA A 28 7.23 1.57 -12.42
CA ALA A 28 8.65 1.91 -12.56
C ALA A 28 9.55 0.65 -12.43
N ASP A 29 10.45 0.62 -11.45
CA ASP A 29 11.29 -0.53 -11.13
C ASP A 29 10.66 -1.51 -10.13
N ASP A 30 9.54 -1.16 -9.50
CA ASP A 30 8.82 -2.02 -8.56
C ASP A 30 7.85 -2.94 -9.31
N ALA A 31 7.91 -4.24 -8.99
CA ALA A 31 7.01 -5.27 -9.52
C ALA A 31 6.49 -6.14 -8.36
N ALA A 32 5.18 -6.35 -8.31
CA ALA A 32 4.53 -7.26 -7.39
C ALA A 32 3.63 -8.24 -8.14
N PHE A 33 3.64 -9.49 -7.71
CA PHE A 33 2.94 -10.60 -8.35
C PHE A 33 2.04 -11.28 -7.32
N VAL A 34 0.80 -11.57 -7.69
CA VAL A 34 -0.20 -12.19 -6.83
C VAL A 34 -0.72 -13.43 -7.52
N TYR A 35 -0.49 -14.59 -6.92
CA TYR A 35 -0.88 -15.89 -7.47
C TYR A 35 -1.47 -16.78 -6.36
N ASN A 36 -2.41 -17.64 -6.72
CA ASN A 36 -3.10 -18.53 -5.77
C ASN A 36 -2.33 -19.84 -5.54
N SER A 37 -1.32 -20.13 -6.35
CA SER A 37 -0.49 -21.34 -6.26
C SER A 37 0.99 -20.97 -6.18
N PRO A 38 1.77 -21.54 -5.23
CA PRO A 38 3.22 -21.38 -5.18
C PRO A 38 3.92 -21.84 -6.47
N ASP A 39 3.40 -22.89 -7.11
CA ASP A 39 3.97 -23.43 -8.35
C ASP A 39 3.77 -22.45 -9.51
N GLU A 40 2.58 -21.84 -9.61
CA GLU A 40 2.30 -20.81 -10.63
C GLU A 40 3.15 -19.57 -10.40
N LEU A 41 3.31 -19.14 -9.14
CA LEU A 41 4.18 -18.04 -8.76
C LEU A 41 5.64 -18.32 -9.15
N GLN A 42 6.14 -19.53 -8.89
CA GLN A 42 7.50 -19.93 -9.26
C GLN A 42 7.70 -19.94 -10.78
N ILE A 43 6.73 -20.45 -11.55
CA ILE A 43 6.78 -20.45 -13.01
C ILE A 43 6.81 -19.02 -13.53
N MET A 44 5.96 -18.14 -12.99
CA MET A 44 5.94 -16.74 -13.39
C MET A 44 7.26 -16.05 -13.04
N MET A 45 7.77 -16.23 -11.83
CA MET A 45 9.01 -15.60 -11.41
C MET A 45 10.22 -16.01 -12.27
N ASN A 46 10.28 -17.28 -12.69
CA ASN A 46 11.29 -17.76 -13.62
C ASN A 46 11.19 -17.07 -14.98
N LYS A 47 9.97 -17.01 -15.56
CA LYS A 47 9.73 -16.32 -16.84
C LYS A 47 10.07 -14.84 -16.78
N PHE A 48 9.70 -14.18 -15.68
CA PHE A 48 9.98 -12.77 -15.47
C PHE A 48 11.48 -12.52 -15.36
N SER A 49 12.21 -13.38 -14.64
CA SER A 49 13.67 -13.32 -14.56
C SER A 49 14.40 -13.54 -15.86
N ASP A 50 13.98 -14.54 -16.64
CA ASP A 50 14.54 -14.77 -17.97
C ASP A 50 14.31 -13.56 -18.89
N ALA A 51 13.15 -12.91 -18.79
CA ALA A 51 12.87 -11.69 -19.54
C ALA A 51 13.75 -10.52 -19.06
N CYS A 52 13.82 -10.26 -17.76
CA CYS A 52 14.65 -9.20 -17.18
C CYS A 52 16.12 -9.33 -17.60
N ILE A 53 16.70 -10.54 -17.54
CA ILE A 53 18.08 -10.80 -17.99
C ILE A 53 18.26 -10.45 -19.47
N LYS A 54 17.31 -10.82 -20.34
CA LYS A 54 17.37 -10.51 -21.77
C LYS A 54 17.34 -9.00 -22.05
N PHE A 55 16.70 -8.23 -21.18
CA PHE A 55 16.70 -6.77 -21.24
C PHE A 55 17.89 -6.13 -20.51
N GLY A 56 18.85 -6.91 -20.03
CA GLY A 56 20.02 -6.40 -19.31
C GLY A 56 19.71 -5.91 -17.89
N MET A 57 18.59 -6.34 -17.32
CA MET A 57 18.17 -6.03 -15.95
C MET A 57 18.52 -7.19 -15.01
N ALA A 58 18.70 -6.87 -13.73
CA ALA A 58 18.98 -7.84 -12.68
C ALA A 58 18.07 -7.60 -11.47
N PHE A 59 17.61 -8.68 -10.84
CA PHE A 59 16.88 -8.54 -9.58
C PHE A 59 17.81 -8.19 -8.43
N SER A 60 17.32 -7.30 -7.57
CA SER A 60 17.88 -7.13 -6.24
C SER A 60 17.28 -8.18 -5.30
N ILE A 61 17.86 -9.38 -5.26
CA ILE A 61 17.37 -10.51 -4.43
C ILE A 61 17.08 -10.07 -2.98
N LYS A 62 17.98 -9.27 -2.38
CA LYS A 62 17.83 -8.75 -1.00
C LYS A 62 16.61 -7.85 -0.78
N LYS A 63 16.05 -7.27 -1.84
CA LYS A 63 14.85 -6.42 -1.77
C LYS A 63 13.60 -7.18 -2.18
N THR A 64 13.75 -8.28 -2.90
CA THR A 64 12.63 -9.09 -3.36
C THR A 64 12.20 -10.02 -2.23
N VAL A 65 10.95 -9.92 -1.85
CA VAL A 65 10.36 -10.61 -0.70
C VAL A 65 9.06 -11.27 -1.13
N VAL A 66 8.65 -12.30 -0.39
CA VAL A 66 7.37 -13.00 -0.60
C VAL A 66 6.53 -12.93 0.66
N MET A 67 5.22 -12.77 0.49
CA MET A 67 4.25 -12.93 1.55
C MET A 67 3.28 -14.03 1.13
N SER A 68 2.97 -14.96 2.03
CA SER A 68 2.06 -16.07 1.78
C SER A 68 0.92 -16.08 2.78
N GLN A 69 -0.29 -16.39 2.31
CA GLN A 69 -1.41 -16.71 3.18
C GLN A 69 -1.62 -18.23 3.21
N GLY A 70 -1.29 -18.87 4.34
CA GLY A 70 -1.43 -20.31 4.54
C GLY A 70 -0.17 -21.12 4.28
N THR A 71 0.26 -21.25 3.01
CA THR A 71 1.40 -22.11 2.65
C THR A 71 2.69 -21.31 2.43
N ASN A 72 3.68 -21.53 3.30
CA ASN A 72 4.96 -20.83 3.24
C ASN A 72 5.98 -21.58 2.37
N ILE A 73 5.74 -21.61 1.06
CA ILE A 73 6.70 -22.12 0.07
C ILE A 73 7.23 -20.91 -0.71
N PRO A 74 8.39 -20.35 -0.33
CA PRO A 74 8.93 -19.19 -1.02
C PRO A 74 9.44 -19.59 -2.40
N PRO A 75 9.16 -18.78 -3.45
CA PRO A 75 9.76 -19.01 -4.75
C PRO A 75 11.26 -18.72 -4.71
N LYS A 76 11.98 -19.27 -5.67
CA LYS A 76 13.41 -19.08 -5.86
C LYS A 76 13.68 -18.23 -7.09
N ILE A 77 14.64 -17.31 -6.97
CA ILE A 77 15.21 -16.55 -8.08
C ILE A 77 16.71 -16.83 -8.07
N TYR A 78 17.30 -17.16 -9.22
CA TYR A 78 18.72 -17.55 -9.32
C TYR A 78 19.12 -18.67 -8.35
N ASN A 79 18.19 -19.60 -8.09
CA ASN A 79 18.33 -20.70 -7.12
C ASN A 79 18.41 -20.28 -5.65
N GLU A 80 18.23 -19.00 -5.33
CA GLU A 80 18.10 -18.47 -3.97
C GLU A 80 16.62 -18.30 -3.61
N ALA A 81 16.22 -18.83 -2.45
CA ALA A 81 14.86 -18.66 -1.95
C ALA A 81 14.65 -17.22 -1.46
N LEU A 82 13.49 -16.64 -1.79
CA LEU A 82 13.14 -15.30 -1.32
C LEU A 82 12.79 -15.30 0.17
N ASP A 83 13.05 -14.18 0.82
CA ASP A 83 12.68 -13.97 2.22
C ASP A 83 11.16 -13.92 2.35
N SER A 84 10.62 -14.79 3.22
CA SER A 84 9.21 -14.82 3.56
C SER A 84 8.93 -13.83 4.70
N ILE A 85 8.00 -12.91 4.47
CA ILE A 85 7.65 -11.85 5.40
C ILE A 85 6.15 -11.82 5.70
N ASP A 86 5.81 -11.32 6.88
CA ASP A 86 4.41 -11.21 7.32
C ASP A 86 3.74 -9.90 6.86
N HIS A 87 4.53 -8.91 6.48
CA HIS A 87 4.06 -7.59 6.07
C HIS A 87 4.71 -7.19 4.75
N PHE A 88 3.92 -7.07 3.69
CA PHE A 88 4.40 -6.72 2.36
C PHE A 88 4.17 -5.22 2.09
N TYR A 89 5.18 -4.50 1.62
CA TYR A 89 5.09 -3.08 1.31
C TYR A 89 5.13 -2.87 -0.20
N TYR A 90 4.15 -2.15 -0.74
CA TYR A 90 4.11 -1.81 -2.16
C TYR A 90 3.52 -0.42 -2.37
N LEU A 91 4.28 0.47 -3.04
CA LEU A 91 3.89 1.84 -3.38
C LEU A 91 3.29 2.67 -2.23
N GLY A 92 3.73 2.41 -1.00
CA GLY A 92 3.27 3.12 0.20
C GLY A 92 2.08 2.48 0.93
N SER A 93 1.52 1.40 0.38
CA SER A 93 0.55 0.53 1.04
C SER A 93 1.24 -0.62 1.77
N THR A 94 0.62 -1.07 2.86
CA THR A 94 1.11 -2.17 3.70
C THR A 94 0.07 -3.27 3.72
N PHE A 95 0.44 -4.44 3.23
CA PHE A 95 -0.38 -5.64 3.26
C PHE A 95 0.09 -6.56 4.38
N THR A 96 -0.84 -7.30 4.97
CA THR A 96 -0.55 -8.28 6.02
C THR A 96 -1.05 -9.65 5.60
N SER A 97 -0.38 -10.72 6.04
CA SER A 97 -0.82 -12.10 5.79
C SER A 97 -2.23 -12.40 6.34
N SER A 98 -2.62 -11.69 7.42
CA SER A 98 -3.92 -11.76 8.06
C SER A 98 -5.02 -10.97 7.34
N LEU A 99 -4.68 -10.25 6.26
CA LEU A 99 -5.56 -9.34 5.51
C LEU A 99 -6.20 -8.24 6.38
N SER A 100 -5.64 -7.97 7.56
CA SER A 100 -6.08 -6.85 8.38
C SER A 100 -5.53 -5.54 7.86
N LEU A 101 -6.39 -4.51 7.83
CA LEU A 101 -6.03 -3.12 7.55
C LEU A 101 -5.42 -2.40 8.76
N ASP A 102 -5.44 -2.99 9.96
CA ASP A 102 -5.00 -2.33 11.20
C ASP A 102 -3.55 -1.84 11.08
N ARG A 103 -2.66 -2.68 10.53
CA ARG A 103 -1.25 -2.31 10.35
C ARG A 103 -1.07 -1.17 9.36
N GLU A 104 -1.86 -1.14 8.29
CA GLU A 104 -1.80 -0.06 7.31
C GLU A 104 -2.30 1.24 7.92
N LEU A 105 -3.41 1.19 8.67
CA LEU A 105 -3.95 2.32 9.41
C LEU A 105 -2.91 2.90 10.37
N ASP A 106 -2.29 2.07 11.19
CA ASP A 106 -1.26 2.48 12.15
C ASP A 106 -0.10 3.19 11.46
N VAL A 107 0.37 2.67 10.32
CA VAL A 107 1.45 3.26 9.54
C VAL A 107 1.04 4.62 8.96
N LYS A 108 -0.16 4.74 8.38
CA LYS A 108 -0.64 6.02 7.80
C LYS A 108 -0.87 7.07 8.88
N ILE A 109 -1.51 6.70 9.99
CA ILE A 109 -1.73 7.57 11.15
C ILE A 109 -0.39 8.08 11.68
N SER A 110 0.58 7.18 11.87
CA SER A 110 1.92 7.54 12.32
C SER A 110 2.62 8.52 11.36
N LYS A 111 2.56 8.28 10.04
CA LYS A 111 3.12 9.17 9.02
C LYS A 111 2.45 10.55 9.02
N ALA A 112 1.12 10.59 9.17
CA ALA A 112 0.35 11.83 9.24
C ALA A 112 0.72 12.64 10.50
N PHE A 113 0.89 11.98 11.66
CA PHE A 113 1.36 12.63 12.88
C PHE A 113 2.78 13.18 12.77
N VAL A 114 3.72 12.41 12.20
CA VAL A 114 5.08 12.89 11.94
C VAL A 114 5.07 14.11 11.02
N THR A 115 4.25 14.09 9.98
CA THR A 115 4.08 15.23 9.06
C THR A 115 3.51 16.44 9.78
N CYS A 116 2.49 16.25 10.63
CA CYS A 116 1.95 17.31 11.46
C CYS A 116 3.02 17.92 12.39
N GLY A 117 3.84 17.09 13.05
CA GLY A 117 4.93 17.54 13.91
C GLY A 117 5.98 18.38 13.17
N LYS A 118 6.36 17.99 11.95
CA LYS A 118 7.31 18.75 11.11
C LYS A 118 6.83 20.15 10.74
N LEU A 119 5.51 20.39 10.76
CA LEU A 119 4.90 21.67 10.40
C LEU A 119 4.68 22.61 11.60
N VAL A 120 5.04 22.20 12.83
CA VAL A 120 4.81 22.98 14.05
C VAL A 120 5.47 24.35 14.00
N SER A 121 6.76 24.44 13.69
CA SER A 121 7.50 25.71 13.71
C SER A 121 7.05 26.67 12.61
N ASN A 122 6.80 26.14 11.41
CA ASN A 122 6.64 26.96 10.21
C ASN A 122 5.17 27.25 9.87
N VAL A 123 4.25 26.35 10.24
CA VAL A 123 2.82 26.48 9.92
C VAL A 123 1.99 26.72 11.17
N TRP A 124 2.05 25.82 12.16
CA TRP A 124 1.11 25.86 13.29
C TRP A 124 1.38 27.05 14.23
N ASN A 125 2.65 27.29 14.58
CA ASN A 125 3.04 28.38 15.48
C ASN A 125 3.24 29.73 14.76
N SER A 126 3.20 29.74 13.43
CA SER A 126 3.38 30.98 12.67
C SER A 126 2.22 31.93 12.91
N LYS A 127 2.55 33.14 13.38
CA LYS A 127 1.59 34.25 13.53
C LYS A 127 1.31 34.96 12.20
N LEU A 128 2.16 34.74 11.18
CA LEU A 128 2.03 35.35 9.86
C LEU A 128 0.99 34.63 8.99
N LEU A 129 0.64 33.39 9.32
CA LEU A 129 -0.32 32.61 8.56
C LEU A 129 -1.73 32.76 9.13
N THR A 130 -2.69 33.00 8.24
CA THR A 130 -4.10 32.99 8.59
C THR A 130 -4.57 31.57 8.94
N LEU A 131 -5.66 31.47 9.70
CA LEU A 131 -6.27 30.18 10.01
C LEU A 131 -6.64 29.40 8.74
N ASN A 132 -7.18 30.09 7.73
CA ASN A 132 -7.55 29.47 6.45
C ASN A 132 -6.33 28.83 5.77
N THR A 133 -5.20 29.52 5.74
CA THR A 133 -3.96 28.97 5.18
C THR A 133 -3.49 27.74 5.95
N LYS A 134 -3.57 27.75 7.28
CA LYS A 134 -3.23 26.59 8.11
C LYS A 134 -4.15 25.40 7.82
N VAL A 135 -5.45 25.64 7.66
CA VAL A 135 -6.41 24.59 7.26
C VAL A 135 -6.07 24.02 5.88
N SER A 136 -5.68 24.86 4.91
CA SER A 136 -5.23 24.38 3.59
C SER A 136 -3.98 23.49 3.70
N PHE A 137 -3.01 23.83 4.55
CA PHE A 137 -1.86 22.95 4.81
C PHE A 137 -2.27 21.62 5.45
N TYR A 138 -3.22 21.63 6.39
CA TYR A 138 -3.75 20.42 6.98
C TYR A 138 -4.37 19.50 5.91
N GLN A 139 -5.24 20.05 5.04
CA GLN A 139 -5.87 19.29 3.97
C GLN A 139 -4.86 18.78 2.93
N ALA A 140 -3.90 19.63 2.54
CA ALA A 140 -2.95 19.31 1.48
C ALA A 140 -1.85 18.34 1.92
N CYS A 141 -1.44 18.35 3.19
CA CYS A 141 -0.30 17.56 3.66
C CYS A 141 -0.70 16.45 4.62
N ILE A 142 -1.53 16.73 5.62
CA ILE A 142 -1.87 15.75 6.66
C ILE A 142 -2.96 14.82 6.14
N LEU A 143 -4.05 15.39 5.61
CA LEU A 143 -5.18 14.58 5.13
C LEU A 143 -4.80 13.75 3.90
N SER A 144 -4.02 14.31 2.97
CA SER A 144 -3.48 13.55 1.83
C SER A 144 -2.60 12.37 2.27
N THR A 145 -1.71 12.56 3.25
CA THR A 145 -0.87 11.48 3.81
C THR A 145 -1.72 10.40 4.48
N LEU A 146 -2.76 10.80 5.20
CA LEU A 146 -3.65 9.88 5.91
C LEU A 146 -4.52 9.07 4.96
N LEU A 147 -5.01 9.69 3.88
CA LEU A 147 -6.00 9.10 2.96
C LEU A 147 -5.40 8.45 1.72
N TYR A 148 -4.11 8.62 1.46
CA TYR A 148 -3.45 8.03 0.29
C TYR A 148 -3.65 6.51 0.27
N GLY A 149 -4.23 5.95 -0.80
CA GLY A 149 -4.45 4.51 -0.96
C GLY A 149 -5.73 3.97 -0.30
N CYS A 150 -6.48 4.80 0.45
CA CYS A 150 -7.74 4.38 1.08
C CYS A 150 -8.83 4.00 0.06
N GLU A 151 -8.73 4.48 -1.18
CA GLU A 151 -9.59 4.10 -2.29
C GLU A 151 -9.48 2.62 -2.67
N THR A 152 -8.37 1.96 -2.30
CA THR A 152 -8.15 0.53 -2.52
C THR A 152 -8.58 -0.35 -1.34
N TRP A 153 -9.04 0.25 -0.25
CA TRP A 153 -9.46 -0.51 0.92
C TRP A 153 -10.80 -1.20 0.68
N ILE A 154 -10.83 -2.48 1.06
CA ILE A 154 -12.07 -3.24 1.11
C ILE A 154 -12.77 -2.89 2.43
N THR A 155 -13.86 -2.13 2.37
CA THR A 155 -14.58 -1.63 3.56
C THR A 155 -15.57 -2.64 4.15
N TYR A 156 -15.52 -3.91 3.75
CA TYR A 156 -16.46 -4.91 4.29
C TYR A 156 -16.08 -5.29 5.72
N SER A 157 -17.10 -5.29 6.58
CA SER A 157 -17.07 -5.95 7.88
C SER A 157 -16.61 -7.39 7.70
N LYS A 158 -15.67 -7.81 8.56
CA LYS A 158 -15.23 -9.20 8.78
C LYS A 158 -16.17 -10.23 8.16
N GLN A 159 -15.63 -11.07 7.27
CA GLN A 159 -16.23 -12.39 7.07
C GLN A 159 -16.07 -13.12 8.41
N GLU A 160 -17.18 -13.34 9.09
CA GLU A 160 -17.29 -14.23 10.26
C GLU A 160 -16.81 -15.64 9.92
#